data_AF-A0A2N1Z9S7-F1
#
_entry.id   AF-A0A2N1Z9S7-F1
#
_cell.length_a   1.000
_cell.length_b   1.000
_cell.length_c   1.000
_cell.angle_alpha   90.00
_cell.angle_beta   90.00
_cell.angle_gamma   90.00
#
_symmetry.space_group_name_H-M   'P 1'
#
loop_
_entity.id
_entity.type
_entity.pdbx_description
1 polymer ?
#
loop_
_entity_poly.entity_id
_entity_poly.type
_entity_poly.pdbx_seq_one_letter_code
_entity_poly.pdbx_strand_id
1 'polypeptide(L)'
;MALHHQLPIYKLASDLASLATDLIKNMPRDLKRTLGEKVLMECIDVTVLILRANVAQGRGKVPHIEQILERIQVIQLMLRLSVDKRLISTAQFARAVEITDSVGRQATGWKKHAATSPAA
;
A
#
# COMPACT_ATOMS: atom_id res chain seq x y z
N MET A 1 3.87 -22.39 -2.01
CA MET A 1 3.79 -20.92 -2.05
C MET A 1 3.75 -20.49 -3.50
N ALA A 2 2.88 -19.55 -3.88
CA ALA A 2 2.94 -18.95 -5.22
C ALA A 2 4.15 -17.99 -5.29
N LEU A 3 4.75 -17.86 -6.49
CA LEU A 3 5.81 -16.88 -6.73
C LEU A 3 5.24 -15.47 -6.49
N HIS A 4 5.89 -14.66 -5.65
CA HIS A 4 5.35 -13.40 -5.16
C HIS A 4 4.97 -12.39 -6.27
N HIS A 5 5.67 -12.44 -7.42
CA HIS A 5 5.39 -11.62 -8.60
C HIS A 5 4.13 -12.05 -9.38
N GLN A 6 3.52 -13.20 -9.07
CA GLN A 6 2.29 -13.69 -9.71
C GLN A 6 1.02 -13.32 -8.92
N LEU A 7 1.15 -12.67 -7.77
CA LEU A 7 0.02 -12.31 -6.93
C LEU A 7 -0.60 -10.98 -7.41
N PRO A 8 -1.91 -10.93 -7.69
CA PRO A 8 -2.57 -9.68 -8.11
C PRO A 8 -2.35 -8.52 -7.13
N ILE A 9 -2.32 -8.79 -5.81
CA ILE A 9 -2.03 -7.77 -4.79
C ILE A 9 -0.59 -7.22 -4.87
N TYR A 10 0.39 -8.03 -5.28
CA TYR A 10 1.78 -7.58 -5.43
C TYR A 10 1.90 -6.59 -6.60
N LYS A 11 1.23 -6.88 -7.71
CA LYS A 11 1.14 -5.95 -8.84
C LYS A 11 0.53 -4.62 -8.42
N LEU A 12 -0.60 -4.65 -7.70
CA LEU A 12 -1.24 -3.43 -7.20
C LEU A 12 -0.33 -2.60 -6.28
N ALA A 13 0.46 -3.24 -5.41
CA ALA A 13 1.40 -2.54 -4.55
C ALA A 13 2.56 -1.91 -5.34
N SER A 14 3.05 -2.61 -6.37
CA SER A 14 4.06 -2.09 -7.29
C SER A 14 3.51 -0.90 -8.11
N ASP A 15 2.27 -1.00 -8.58
CA ASP A 15 1.56 0.08 -9.29
C ASP A 15 1.37 1.30 -8.36
N LEU A 16 1.07 1.07 -7.08
CA LEU A 16 0.94 2.14 -6.07
C LEU A 16 2.28 2.85 -5.81
N ALA A 17 3.38 2.10 -5.67
CA ALA A 17 4.71 2.67 -5.48
C ALA A 17 5.20 3.45 -6.72
N SER A 18 4.89 2.94 -7.92
CA SER A 18 5.16 3.62 -9.18
C SER A 18 4.38 4.93 -9.28
N LEU A 19 3.06 4.89 -9.03
CA LEU A 19 2.22 6.09 -8.99
C LEU A 19 2.75 7.10 -7.97
N ALA A 20 3.07 6.67 -6.75
CA ALA A 20 3.63 7.56 -5.73
C ALA A 20 4.92 8.25 -6.22
N THR A 21 5.82 7.52 -6.88
CA THR A 21 7.06 8.07 -7.43
C THR A 21 6.78 9.17 -8.47
N ASP A 22 5.80 8.94 -9.35
CA ASP A 22 5.40 9.93 -10.36
C ASP A 22 4.77 11.18 -9.72
N LEU A 23 3.93 10.99 -8.69
CA LEU A 23 3.28 12.09 -7.97
C LEU A 23 4.29 12.97 -7.23
N ILE A 24 5.25 12.37 -6.50
CA ILE A 24 6.21 13.12 -5.70
C ILE A 24 7.29 13.78 -6.55
N LYS A 25 7.49 13.33 -7.80
CA LYS A 25 8.55 13.85 -8.68
C LYS A 25 8.46 15.37 -8.84
N ASN A 26 7.24 15.91 -8.93
CA ASN A 26 6.94 17.32 -9.19
C ASN A 26 6.69 18.16 -7.93
N MET A 27 6.83 17.59 -6.73
CA MET A 27 6.62 18.35 -5.48
C MET A 27 7.78 19.33 -5.22
N PRO A 28 7.51 20.49 -4.58
CA PRO A 28 8.54 21.37 -4.02
C PRO A 28 9.51 20.61 -3.11
N ARG A 29 10.79 20.97 -3.13
CA ARG A 29 11.88 20.18 -2.51
C ARG A 29 11.67 19.93 -1.00
N ASP A 30 11.16 20.91 -0.28
CA ASP A 30 10.83 20.86 1.15
C ASP A 30 9.70 19.86 1.45
N LEU A 31 8.61 19.92 0.69
CA LEU A 31 7.47 19.02 0.83
C LEU A 31 7.77 17.61 0.32
N LYS A 32 8.62 17.51 -0.71
CA LYS A 32 9.11 16.22 -1.23
C LYS A 32 9.91 15.46 -0.18
N ARG A 33 10.78 16.15 0.56
CA ARG A 33 11.62 15.57 1.64
C ARG A 33 10.87 15.21 2.92
N THR A 34 9.60 15.57 3.01
CA THR A 34 8.77 15.33 4.19
C THR A 34 7.60 14.44 3.79
N LEU A 35 6.60 15.03 3.15
CA LEU A 35 5.40 14.33 2.72
C LEU A 35 5.67 13.33 1.59
N GLY A 36 6.43 13.72 0.57
CA GLY A 36 6.69 12.87 -0.60
C GLY A 36 7.48 11.61 -0.26
N GLU A 37 8.60 11.76 0.46
CA GLU A 37 9.42 10.65 0.93
C GLU A 37 8.62 9.72 1.85
N LYS A 38 7.81 10.27 2.78
CA LYS A 38 6.97 9.45 3.65
C LYS A 38 5.94 8.63 2.85
N VAL A 39 5.28 9.22 1.86
CA VAL A 39 4.34 8.50 0.98
C VAL A 39 5.03 7.34 0.27
N LEU A 40 6.19 7.57 -0.34
CA LEU A 40 6.90 6.52 -1.06
C LEU A 40 7.35 5.38 -0.13
N MET A 41 7.85 5.72 1.06
CA MET A 41 8.25 4.72 2.05
C MET A 41 7.08 3.86 2.51
N GLU A 42 5.89 4.44 2.74
CA GLU A 42 4.69 3.65 3.05
C GLU A 42 4.31 2.70 1.91
N CYS A 43 4.41 3.12 0.64
CA CYS A 43 4.14 2.24 -0.51
C CYS A 43 5.14 1.08 -0.60
N ILE A 44 6.41 1.34 -0.34
CA ILE A 44 7.46 0.31 -0.30
C ILE A 44 7.19 -0.67 0.85
N ASP A 45 6.86 -0.15 2.04
CA ASP A 45 6.55 -0.97 3.22
C ASP A 45 5.33 -1.86 2.99
N VAL A 46 4.29 -1.38 2.31
CA VAL A 46 3.14 -2.21 1.88
C VAL A 46 3.62 -3.37 1.00
N THR A 47 4.51 -3.12 0.04
CA THR A 47 5.06 -4.15 -0.84
C THR A 47 5.85 -5.20 -0.05
N VAL A 48 6.68 -4.77 0.90
CA VAL A 48 7.45 -5.64 1.80
C VAL A 48 6.53 -6.47 2.70
N LEU A 49 5.46 -5.87 3.23
CA LEU A 49 4.50 -6.56 4.08
C LEU A 49 3.70 -7.61 3.29
N ILE A 50 3.36 -7.34 2.02
CA ILE A 50 2.73 -8.34 1.14
C ILE A 50 3.66 -9.54 0.95
N LEU A 51 4.96 -9.30 0.71
CA LEU A 51 5.95 -10.37 0.63
C LEU A 51 6.01 -11.17 1.94
N ARG A 52 6.10 -10.49 3.09
CA ARG A 52 6.14 -11.14 4.41
C ARG A 52 4.87 -11.95 4.69
N ALA A 53 3.69 -11.42 4.37
CA ALA A 53 2.43 -12.13 4.49
C ALA A 53 2.34 -13.35 3.56
N ASN A 54 2.95 -13.29 2.36
CA ASN A 54 3.01 -14.44 1.45
C ASN A 54 3.93 -15.56 1.98
N VAL A 55 5.04 -15.18 2.63
CA VAL A 55 6.00 -16.13 3.22
C VAL A 55 5.49 -16.73 4.53
N ALA A 56 4.78 -15.95 5.35
CA ALA A 56 4.22 -16.44 6.61
C ALA A 56 3.18 -17.57 6.39
N GLN A 57 3.03 -18.47 7.36
CA GLN A 57 2.09 -19.59 7.32
C GLN A 57 0.90 -19.37 8.23
N GLY A 58 -0.27 -19.90 7.83
CA GLY A 58 -1.51 -19.89 8.63
C GLY A 58 -1.81 -18.52 9.26
N ARG A 59 -2.03 -18.52 10.58
CA ARG A 59 -2.33 -17.31 11.37
C ARG A 59 -1.17 -16.33 11.46
N GLY A 60 0.07 -16.75 11.22
CA GLY A 60 1.25 -15.86 11.21
C GLY A 60 1.18 -14.76 10.13
N LYS A 61 0.28 -14.91 9.15
CA LYS A 61 0.03 -13.87 8.14
C LYS A 61 -0.71 -12.65 8.70
N VAL A 62 -1.53 -12.83 9.73
CA VAL A 62 -2.48 -11.81 10.19
C VAL A 62 -1.80 -10.50 10.60
N PRO A 63 -0.71 -10.49 11.39
CA PRO A 63 -0.06 -9.24 11.80
C PRO A 63 0.52 -8.44 10.61
N HIS A 64 1.00 -9.12 9.58
CA HIS A 64 1.49 -8.46 8.36
C HIS A 64 0.34 -7.84 7.57
N ILE A 65 -0.79 -8.55 7.49
CA ILE A 65 -1.98 -8.08 6.78
C ILE A 65 -2.62 -6.87 7.48
N GLU A 66 -2.63 -6.86 8.81
CA GLU A 66 -3.12 -5.71 9.58
C GLU A 66 -2.28 -4.46 9.31
N GLN A 67 -0.95 -4.60 9.27
CA GLN A 67 -0.06 -3.50 8.91
C GLN A 67 -0.28 -3.03 7.46
N ILE A 68 -0.59 -3.91 6.51
CA ILE A 68 -0.95 -3.50 5.14
C ILE A 68 -2.19 -2.60 5.19
N LEU A 69 -3.24 -3.02 5.90
CA LEU A 69 -4.52 -2.31 5.98
C LEU A 69 -4.40 -0.94 6.68
N GLU A 70 -3.55 -0.83 7.68
CA GLU A 70 -3.26 0.45 8.34
C GLU A 70 -2.48 1.38 7.40
N ARG A 71 -1.41 0.89 6.77
CA ARG A 71 -0.55 1.72 5.92
C ARG A 71 -1.23 2.25 4.68
N ILE A 72 -2.17 1.51 4.08
CA ILE A 72 -2.97 2.06 2.98
C ILE A 72 -3.83 3.26 3.42
N GLN A 73 -4.31 3.30 4.67
CA GLN A 73 -5.02 4.46 5.21
C GLN A 73 -4.07 5.63 5.43
N VAL A 74 -2.86 5.37 5.91
CA VAL A 74 -1.80 6.39 6.07
C VAL A 74 -1.43 6.98 4.70
N ILE A 75 -1.29 6.16 3.66
CA ILE A 75 -1.06 6.61 2.27
C ILE A 75 -2.20 7.52 1.79
N GLN A 76 -3.46 7.08 1.94
CA GLN A 76 -4.62 7.88 1.54
C GLN A 76 -4.67 9.23 2.28
N LEU A 77 -4.40 9.24 3.59
CA LEU A 77 -4.35 10.47 4.39
C LEU A 77 -3.30 11.45 3.87
N MET A 78 -2.08 10.97 3.59
CA MET A 78 -0.98 11.82 3.10
C MET A 78 -1.23 12.34 1.68
N LEU A 79 -1.82 11.51 0.82
CA LEU A 79 -2.19 11.95 -0.52
C LEU A 79 -3.36 12.92 -0.48
N ARG A 80 -4.29 12.77 0.47
CA ARG A 80 -5.35 13.77 0.69
C ARG A 80 -4.76 15.12 1.10
N LEU A 81 -3.82 15.12 2.03
CA LEU A 81 -3.08 16.35 2.40
C LEU A 81 -2.35 16.97 1.19
N SER A 82 -1.81 16.13 0.30
CA SER A 82 -1.17 16.59 -0.94
C SER A 82 -2.16 17.27 -1.89
N VAL A 83 -3.41 16.79 -1.98
CA VAL A 83 -4.49 17.46 -2.73
C VAL A 83 -4.87 18.79 -2.08
N ASP A 84 -5.06 18.81 -0.77
CA ASP A 84 -5.46 20.02 -0.03
C ASP A 84 -4.41 21.14 -0.17
N LYS A 85 -3.13 20.76 -0.27
CA LYS A 85 -1.99 21.65 -0.56
C LYS A 85 -1.76 21.93 -2.05
N ARG A 86 -2.60 21.38 -2.94
CA ARG A 86 -2.51 21.50 -4.41
C ARG A 86 -1.18 20.99 -4.99
N LEU A 87 -0.56 20.02 -4.34
CA LEU A 87 0.66 19.35 -4.82
C LEU A 87 0.37 18.30 -5.88
N ILE A 88 -0.83 17.72 -5.83
CA ILE A 88 -1.37 16.76 -6.80
C ILE A 88 -2.82 17.12 -7.11
N SER A 89 -3.31 16.68 -8.28
CA SER A 89 -4.69 16.88 -8.69
C SER A 89 -5.66 15.91 -7.99
N THR A 90 -6.95 16.26 -7.99
CA THR A 90 -8.02 15.36 -7.51
C THR A 90 -8.08 14.06 -8.29
N ALA A 91 -7.83 14.10 -9.61
CA ALA A 91 -7.77 12.91 -10.46
C ALA A 91 -6.60 11.99 -10.10
N GLN A 92 -5.43 12.57 -9.80
CA GLN A 92 -4.27 11.81 -9.31
C GLN A 92 -4.56 11.12 -7.98
N PHE A 93 -5.25 11.80 -7.06
CA PHE A 93 -5.69 11.21 -5.80
C PHE A 93 -6.73 10.11 -5.98
N ALA A 94 -7.74 10.32 -6.84
CA ALA A 94 -8.75 9.30 -7.13
C ALA A 94 -8.11 7.99 -7.62
N ARG A 95 -7.11 8.07 -8.51
CA ARG A 95 -6.36 6.90 -8.98
C ARG A 95 -5.64 6.17 -7.84
N ALA A 96 -5.07 6.89 -6.88
CA ALA A 96 -4.45 6.27 -5.71
C ALA A 96 -5.47 5.59 -4.80
N VAL A 97 -6.66 6.19 -4.63
CA VAL A 97 -7.78 5.60 -3.88
C VAL A 97 -8.23 4.28 -4.54
N GLU A 98 -8.41 4.25 -5.86
CA GLU A 98 -8.79 3.02 -6.58
C GLU A 98 -7.80 1.86 -6.35
N ILE A 99 -6.51 2.15 -6.40
CA ILE A 99 -5.45 1.15 -6.17
C ILE A 99 -5.48 0.69 -4.71
N THR A 100 -5.50 1.63 -3.75
CA THR A 100 -5.48 1.31 -2.31
C THR A 100 -6.73 0.54 -1.86
N ASP A 101 -7.91 0.86 -2.38
CA ASP A 101 -9.14 0.10 -2.14
C ASP A 101 -9.03 -1.33 -2.68
N SER A 102 -8.42 -1.49 -3.86
CA SER A 102 -8.18 -2.81 -4.47
C SER A 102 -7.20 -3.64 -3.64
N VAL A 103 -6.13 -3.03 -3.12
CA VAL A 103 -5.20 -3.66 -2.17
C VAL A 103 -5.94 -4.05 -0.89
N GLY A 104 -6.73 -3.14 -0.32
CA GLY A 104 -7.48 -3.35 0.92
C GLY A 104 -8.49 -4.50 0.82
N ARG A 105 -9.20 -4.62 -0.31
CA ARG A 105 -10.10 -5.77 -0.56
C ARG A 105 -9.35 -7.10 -0.59
N GLN A 106 -8.22 -7.17 -1.31
CA GLN A 106 -7.43 -8.41 -1.38
C GLN A 106 -6.79 -8.77 -0.04
N ALA A 107 -6.23 -7.79 0.66
CA ALA A 107 -5.66 -7.96 2.01
C ALA A 107 -6.72 -8.45 3.01
N THR A 108 -7.93 -7.88 2.98
CA THR A 108 -9.04 -8.33 3.82
C THR A 108 -9.45 -9.76 3.51
N GLY A 109 -9.47 -10.14 2.23
CA GLY A 109 -9.68 -11.53 1.81
C GLY A 109 -8.64 -12.47 2.41
N TRP A 110 -7.36 -12.12 2.30
CA TRP A 110 -6.27 -12.88 2.92
C TRP A 110 -6.41 -12.98 4.44
N LYS A 111 -6.82 -11.91 5.12
CA LYS A 111 -7.03 -11.91 6.58
C LYS A 111 -8.08 -12.94 6.99
N LYS A 112 -9.21 -12.97 6.28
CA LYS A 112 -10.30 -13.93 6.55
C LYS A 112 -9.82 -15.37 6.40
N HIS A 113 -9.11 -15.68 5.31
CA HIS A 113 -8.55 -17.03 5.10
C HIS A 113 -7.47 -17.40 6.13
N ALA A 114 -6.61 -16.45 6.51
CA ALA A 114 -5.56 -16.70 7.49
C ALA A 114 -6.12 -16.91 8.91
N ALA A 115 -7.17 -16.18 9.29
CA ALA A 115 -7.79 -16.30 10.62
C ALA A 115 -8.47 -17.66 10.85
N THR A 116 -9.03 -18.27 9.79
CA THR A 116 -9.67 -19.60 9.85
C THR A 116 -8.67 -20.74 9.70
N SER A 117 -7.41 -20.45 9.34
CA SER A 117 -6.37 -21.47 9.21
C SER A 117 -5.88 -21.92 10.60
N PRO A 118 -5.48 -23.19 10.77
CA PRO A 118 -4.80 -23.66 11.98
C PRO A 118 -3.54 -22.83 12.25
N ALA A 119 -3.17 -22.66 13.52
CA ALA A 119 -1.83 -22.22 13.85
C ALA A 119 -0.86 -23.30 13.36
N ALA A 120 0.14 -22.90 12.58
CA ALA A 120 1.22 -23.78 12.13
C ALA A 120 2.21 -24.03 13.28
#